data_AF-F2Z8U7-F1
#
_entry.id   AF-F2Z8U7-F1
#
_cell.length_a   1.000
_cell.length_b   1.000
_cell.length_c   1.000
_cell.angle_alpha   90.00
_cell.angle_beta   90.00
_cell.angle_gamma   90.00
#
_symmetry.space_group_name_H-M   'P 1'
#
loop_
_entity.id
_entity.type
_entity.pdbx_description
1 polymer ?
#
loop_
_entity_poly.entity_id
_entity_poly.type
_entity_poly.pdbx_seq_one_letter_code
_entity_poly.pdbx_strand_id
1 'polypeptide(L)' 'MLERFAEEERAKLVGLTGDEYGAQWRRWREAAEKAQAAITAHAEAVEANRCEVEQAVKKAARHDREDPASE' A
#
# COMPACT_ATOMS: atom_id res chain seq x y z
N MET A 1 5.33 -8.69 6.48
CA MET A 1 5.91 -7.91 5.38
C MET A 1 4.94 -7.76 4.23
N LEU A 2 4.16 -6.69 4.30
CA LEU A 2 3.28 -6.21 3.23
C LEU A 2 4.04 -5.95 1.92
N GLU A 3 5.31 -5.54 2.00
CA GLU A 3 6.18 -5.37 0.82
C GLU A 3 6.38 -6.68 0.04
N ARG A 4 6.70 -7.79 0.73
CA ARG A 4 6.86 -9.09 0.07
C ARG A 4 5.57 -9.53 -0.62
N PHE A 5 4.42 -9.32 0.01
CA PHE A 5 3.12 -9.62 -0.58
C PHE A 5 2.84 -8.73 -1.81
N ALA A 6 3.20 -7.45 -1.75
CA ALA A 6 3.08 -6.53 -2.87
C ALA A 6 3.99 -6.92 -4.05
N GLU A 7 5.21 -7.40 -3.78
CA GLU A 7 6.13 -7.89 -4.82
C GLU A 7 5.68 -9.24 -5.41
N GLU A 8 5.16 -10.17 -4.60
CA GLU A 8 4.58 -11.43 -5.07
C GLU A 8 3.36 -11.19 -5.98
N GLU A 9 2.48 -10.25 -5.62
CA GLU A 9 1.35 -9.84 -6.48
C GLU A 9 1.82 -9.11 -7.74
N ARG A 10 2.90 -8.32 -7.66
CA ARG A 10 3.51 -7.67 -8.84
C ARG A 10 4.17 -8.68 -9.77
N ALA A 11 4.76 -9.76 -9.26
CA ALA A 11 5.32 -10.83 -10.08
C ALA A 11 4.22 -11.56 -10.88
N LYS A 12 3.02 -11.71 -10.30
CA LYS A 12 1.85 -12.28 -10.99
C LYS A 12 1.32 -11.40 -12.13
N LEU A 13 1.74 -10.14 -12.22
CA LEU A 13 1.42 -9.25 -13.35
C LEU A 13 2.29 -9.52 -14.59
N VAL A 14 3.43 -10.20 -14.44
CA VAL A 14 4.33 -10.47 -15.57
C VAL A 14 3.67 -11.49 -16.50
N GLY A 15 3.41 -11.06 -17.74
CA GLY A 15 2.81 -11.91 -18.78
C GLY A 15 1.28 -11.85 -18.87
N LEU A 16 0.59 -11.13 -17.98
CA LEU A 16 -0.84 -10.88 -18.13
C LEU A 16 -1.08 -9.89 -19.26
N THR A 17 -1.98 -10.26 -20.19
CA THR A 17 -2.42 -9.39 -21.28
C THR A 17 -3.95 -9.38 -21.36
N GLY A 18 -4.53 -8.37 -22.00
CA GLY A 18 -5.98 -8.29 -22.19
C GLY A 18 -6.77 -8.21 -20.87
N ASP A 19 -7.80 -9.05 -20.75
CA ASP A 19 -8.79 -8.97 -19.68
C ASP A 19 -8.22 -9.30 -18.29
N GLU A 20 -7.23 -10.18 -18.20
CA GLU A 20 -6.60 -10.56 -16.93
C GLU A 20 -5.77 -9.42 -16.34
N TYR A 21 -5.04 -8.70 -17.21
CA TYR A 21 -4.37 -7.47 -16.83
C TYR A 21 -5.38 -6.41 -16.36
N GLY A 22 -6.50 -6.25 -17.10
CA GLY A 22 -7.57 -5.33 -16.73
C GLY A 22 -8.25 -5.68 -15.39
N ALA A 23 -8.45 -6.96 -15.11
CA ALA A 23 -8.99 -7.43 -13.84
C ALA A 23 -8.02 -7.15 -12.68
N GLN A 24 -6.73 -7.45 -12.84
CA GLN A 24 -5.73 -7.18 -11.82
C GLN A 24 -5.54 -5.68 -11.58
N TRP A 25 -5.56 -4.87 -12.64
CA TRP A 25 -5.49 -3.42 -12.53
C TRP A 25 -6.70 -2.82 -11.78
N ARG A 26 -7.92 -3.34 -12.02
CA ARG A 26 -9.12 -2.91 -11.26
C ARG A 26 -8.99 -3.23 -9.77
N ARG A 27 -8.52 -4.43 -9.43
CA ARG A 27 -8.28 -4.82 -8.03
C ARG A 27 -7.24 -3.91 -7.36
N TRP A 28 -6.14 -3.63 -8.06
CA TRP A 28 -5.11 -2.71 -7.58
C TRP A 28 -5.67 -1.30 -7.37
N ARG A 29 -6.45 -0.79 -8.32
CA ARG A 29 -7.09 0.54 -8.23
C ARG A 29 -8.02 0.62 -7.01
N GLU A 30 -8.88 -0.37 -6.81
CA GLU A 30 -9.81 -0.41 -5.67
C GLU A 30 -9.05 -0.42 -4.33
N ALA A 31 -7.97 -1.22 -4.23
CA ALA A 31 -7.14 -1.24 -3.04
C ALA A 31 -6.44 0.12 -2.80
N ALA A 32 -5.94 0.76 -3.87
CA ALA A 32 -5.30 2.08 -3.79
C ALA A 32 -6.29 3.17 -3.33
N GLU A 33 -7.52 3.15 -3.84
CA GLU A 33 -8.59 4.08 -3.42
C GLU A 33 -8.91 3.92 -1.93
N LYS A 34 -9.08 2.68 -1.45
CA LYS A 34 -9.32 2.41 -0.01
C LYS A 34 -8.16 2.88 0.87
N ALA A 35 -6.92 2.65 0.44
CA ALA A 35 -5.74 3.11 1.17
C ALA A 35 -5.66 4.64 1.26
N GLN A 36 -5.91 5.35 0.15
CA GLN A 36 -5.92 6.81 0.12
C GLN A 36 -7.05 7.41 0.98
N ALA A 37 -8.23 6.79 0.97
CA ALA A 37 -9.33 7.18 1.85
C ALA A 37 -8.96 7.02 3.32
N ALA A 38 -8.34 5.91 3.71
CA ALA A 38 -7.90 5.67 5.08
C ALA A 38 -6.80 6.67 5.52
N ILE A 39 -5.83 6.96 4.64
CA ILE A 39 -4.79 7.97 4.90
C ILE A 39 -5.41 9.36 5.12
N THR A 40 -6.36 9.74 4.27
CA THR A 40 -7.06 11.03 4.36
C THR A 40 -7.84 11.13 5.67
N ALA A 41 -8.66 10.13 5.99
CA ALA A 41 -9.44 10.09 7.23
C ALA A 41 -8.55 10.12 8.47
N HIS A 42 -7.41 9.42 8.45
CA HIS A 42 -6.46 9.47 9.55
C HIS A 42 -5.82 10.85 9.70
N ALA A 43 -5.37 11.45 8.60
CA ALA A 43 -4.76 12.78 8.60
C ALA A 43 -5.73 13.85 9.13
N GLU A 44 -7.01 13.78 8.73
CA GLU A 44 -8.08 14.64 9.26
C GLU A 44 -8.28 14.44 10.76
N ALA A 45 -8.35 13.19 11.23
CA ALA A 45 -8.59 12.87 12.64
C ALA A 45 -7.47 13.32 13.59
N VAL A 46 -6.22 13.39 13.09
CA VAL A 46 -5.06 13.81 13.88
C VAL A 46 -4.57 15.22 13.54
N GLU A 47 -5.33 15.94 12.70
CA GLU A 47 -4.99 17.29 12.21
C GLU A 47 -3.57 17.39 11.61
N ALA A 48 -3.11 16.32 10.96
CA ALA A 48 -1.78 16.26 10.34
C ALA A 48 -1.83 16.48 8.82
N ASN A 49 -0.67 16.78 8.25
CA ASN A 49 -0.54 16.86 6.81
C ASN A 49 -0.71 15.47 6.17
N ARG A 50 -1.72 15.31 5.31
CA ARG A 50 -1.98 14.06 4.56
C ARG A 50 -0.73 13.50 3.85
N CYS A 51 0.09 14.37 3.27
CA CYS A 51 1.30 13.94 2.56
C CYS A 51 2.35 13.35 3.52
N GLU A 52 2.47 13.88 4.74
CA GLU A 52 3.40 13.35 5.75
C GLU A 52 2.92 11.99 6.27
N VAL A 53 1.61 11.87 6.54
CA VAL A 53 0.98 10.59 6.91
C VAL A 53 1.18 9.54 5.80
N GLU A 54 0.94 9.90 4.55
CA GLU A 54 1.15 9.00 3.41
C GLU A 54 2.61 8.54 3.30
N GLN A 55 3.58 9.45 3.49
CA GLN A 55 5.00 9.10 3.49
C GLN A 55 5.36 8.16 4.64
N ALA A 56 4.85 8.42 5.85
CA ALA A 56 5.07 7.56 7.01
C ALA A 56 4.50 6.15 6.79
N VAL A 57 3.29 6.03 6.24
CA VAL A 57 2.67 4.74 5.88
C VAL A 57 3.50 4.01 4.83
N LYS A 58 3.94 4.70 3.77
CA LYS A 58 4.81 4.11 2.73
C LYS A 58 6.15 3.66 3.31
N LYS A 59 6.73 4.43 4.24
CA LYS A 59 7.98 4.07 4.92
C LYS A 59 7.77 2.82 5.79
N ALA A 60 6.73 2.79 6.61
CA ALA A 60 6.40 1.64 7.45
C ALA A 60 6.14 0.37 6.60
N ALA A 61 5.42 0.50 5.49
CA ALA A 61 5.15 -0.62 4.59
C ALA A 61 6.42 -1.22 3.95
N ARG A 62 7.44 -0.39 3.69
CA ARG A 62 8.77 -0.78 3.17
C ARG A 62 9.73 -1.28 4.26
N HIS A 63 9.50 -0.89 5.51
CA HIS A 63 10.38 -1.20 6.64
C HIS A 63 9.71 -2.12 7.66
N ASP A 64 8.76 -2.96 7.25
CA ASP A 64 8.06 -3.97 8.08
C ASP A 64 8.99 -5.12 8.56
N ARG A 65 10.28 -4.83 8.67
CA ARG A 65 11.29 -5.56 9.41
C ARG A 65 11.96 -4.59 10.40
N GLU A 66 11.15 -4.02 11.29
CA GLU A 66 11.68 -3.45 12.54
C GLU A 66 11.55 -4.54 13.61
N ASP A 67 12.72 -4.87 14.13
CA ASP A 67 13.07 -5.93 15.07
C ASP A 67 12.20 -5.89 16.35
N PRO A 68 11.67 -7.01 16.88
CA PRO A 68 11.01 -7.08 18.17
C PRO A 68 12.01 -7.00 19.35
N ALA A 69 12.84 -5.97 19.38
CA ALA A 69 13.73 -5.68 20.51
C ALA A 69 13.55 -4.23 20.94
N SER A 70 12.45 -3.99 21.65
CA SER A 70 12.39 -2.90 22.62
C SER A 70 13.16 -3.35 23.86
N GLU A 71 14.33 -2.77 24.11
CA GLU A 71 14.92 -2.60 25.45
C GLU A 71 15.45 -1.16 25.58
#